data_AF-A0A919NI43-F1
#
_entry.id   AF-A0A919NI43-F1
#
_cell.length_a   1.000
_cell.length_b   1.000
_cell.length_c   1.000
_cell.angle_alpha   90.00
_cell.angle_beta   90.00
_cell.angle_gamma   90.00
#
_symmetry.space_group_name_H-M   'P 1'
#
loop_
_entity.id
_entity.type
_entity.pdbx_description
1 polymer ?
#
loop_
_entity_poly.entity_id
_entity_poly.type
_entity_poly.pdbx_seq_one_letter_code
_entity_poly.pdbx_strand_id
1 'polypeptide(L)'
;MTDRLGEYRRKRDATRTPEPVPPDHPEETGRNRFVIQQHHARSLHWDVRLERDGVLVSFAVPRGLPRDRTRNNLAKHTEDHPLEYLDFSGEIPAGEYGGGRMTIFDQGTYETRKWRADEIEVVFHGERATGRYIFFQTGGADWMVRRMDPPEPGWEPLPEFIPPMRAAETTKTTKPRKTEDNLWAYEMGWAGRRVTAYISGGRVRLNEAGGGDVTSWFPEIRALGPALAPIEAVFDGELVAFDGPRPDAKLLDRRTAPRDAAAARRAAERTPVQFLAFDLLWLEGHGTLEIEYAQRRELLDGLAVSGEHWQTPPYFPGGVEFALETARAQGLPAVLAKRLDSPYLPGQRSELWREIPVRSARPGADREQDRI
;
A
#
# COMPACT_ATOMS: atom_id res chain seq x y z
N MET A 1 -26.25 -32.44 19.54
CA MET A 1 -25.32 -31.80 18.58
C MET A 1 -23.99 -31.62 19.27
N THR A 2 -22.88 -31.89 18.59
CA THR A 2 -21.53 -31.61 19.14
C THR A 2 -21.37 -30.10 19.24
N ASP A 3 -20.89 -29.62 20.39
CA ASP A 3 -20.64 -28.20 20.60
C ASP A 3 -19.46 -27.70 19.73
N ARG A 4 -19.78 -27.05 18.61
CA ARG A 4 -18.79 -26.50 17.67
C ARG A 4 -18.07 -25.25 18.20
N LEU A 5 -18.65 -24.53 19.16
CA LEU A 5 -18.06 -23.34 19.77
C LEU A 5 -17.19 -23.67 20.99
N GLY A 6 -17.06 -24.96 21.35
CA GLY A 6 -16.30 -25.38 22.52
C GLY A 6 -14.83 -24.95 22.49
N GLU A 7 -14.16 -25.01 21.34
CA GLU A 7 -12.77 -24.52 21.23
C GLU A 7 -12.69 -23.00 21.31
N TYR A 8 -13.62 -22.29 20.66
CA TYR A 8 -13.70 -20.83 20.71
C TYR A 8 -13.86 -20.32 22.15
N ARG A 9 -14.84 -20.86 22.88
CA ARG A 9 -15.07 -20.49 24.29
C ARG A 9 -13.87 -20.77 25.19
N ARG A 10 -13.16 -21.89 24.97
CA ARG A 10 -11.92 -22.20 25.74
C ARG A 10 -10.81 -21.18 25.54
N LYS A 11 -10.78 -20.50 24.38
CA LYS A 11 -9.74 -19.50 24.05
C LYS A 11 -10.08 -18.09 24.51
N ARG A 12 -11.27 -17.84 25.06
CA ARG A 12 -11.74 -16.49 25.43
C ARG A 12 -12.10 -16.40 26.91
N ASP A 13 -11.85 -15.23 27.48
CA ASP A 13 -12.36 -14.84 28.78
C ASP A 13 -13.35 -13.68 28.60
N ALA A 14 -14.64 -13.98 28.75
CA ALA A 14 -15.74 -13.02 28.54
C ALA A 14 -15.66 -11.78 29.45
N THR A 15 -14.85 -11.81 30.51
CA THR A 15 -14.64 -10.65 31.38
C THR A 15 -13.52 -9.72 30.89
N ARG A 16 -12.72 -10.18 29.92
CA ARG A 16 -11.49 -9.52 29.46
C ARG A 16 -11.49 -9.15 27.99
N THR A 17 -12.44 -9.67 27.20
CA THR A 17 -12.57 -9.36 25.78
C THR A 17 -13.95 -8.75 25.48
N PRO A 18 -14.04 -7.77 24.55
CA PRO A 18 -15.32 -7.30 24.00
C PRO A 18 -15.90 -8.27 22.96
N GLU A 19 -15.20 -9.35 22.61
CA GLU A 19 -15.69 -10.35 21.67
C GLU A 19 -16.96 -11.06 22.18
N PRO A 20 -17.90 -11.45 21.30
CA PRO A 20 -19.12 -12.15 21.71
C PRO A 20 -18.81 -13.57 22.18
N VAL A 21 -19.24 -13.94 23.39
CA VAL A 21 -19.03 -15.29 23.96
C VAL A 21 -20.38 -15.89 24.39
N PRO A 22 -21.22 -16.32 23.43
CA PRO A 22 -22.53 -16.87 23.77
C PRO A 22 -22.38 -18.18 24.57
N PRO A 23 -23.21 -18.39 25.60
CA PRO A 23 -23.15 -19.60 26.43
C PRO A 23 -23.57 -20.84 25.64
N ASP A 24 -24.51 -20.67 24.71
CA ASP A 24 -25.11 -21.74 23.92
C ASP A 24 -24.75 -21.64 22.43
N HIS A 25 -25.04 -22.71 21.70
CA HIS A 25 -24.89 -22.74 20.25
C HIS A 25 -26.10 -22.05 19.59
N PRO A 26 -25.90 -21.04 18.72
CA PRO A 26 -27.00 -20.37 18.02
C PRO A 26 -27.81 -21.33 17.14
N GLU A 27 -29.10 -21.05 16.94
CA GLU A 27 -29.91 -21.76 15.95
C GLU A 27 -29.45 -21.40 14.52
N GLU A 28 -29.52 -22.38 13.62
CA GLU A 28 -29.21 -22.16 12.22
C GLU A 28 -30.27 -21.27 11.57
N THR A 29 -29.83 -20.16 10.95
CA THR A 29 -30.77 -19.22 10.33
C THR A 29 -31.09 -19.55 8.87
N GLY A 30 -30.30 -20.44 8.25
CA GLY A 30 -30.39 -20.79 6.82
C GLY A 30 -30.03 -19.66 5.85
N ARG A 31 -29.50 -18.53 6.33
CA ARG A 31 -29.28 -17.32 5.53
C ARG A 31 -27.98 -17.32 4.71
N ASN A 32 -27.07 -18.28 4.95
CA ASN A 32 -25.75 -18.39 4.30
C ASN A 32 -25.03 -17.04 4.19
N ARG A 33 -24.88 -16.32 5.31
CA ARG A 33 -24.17 -15.04 5.34
C ARG A 33 -22.65 -15.26 5.41
N PHE A 34 -21.90 -14.26 4.99
CA PHE A 34 -20.47 -14.19 5.25
C PHE A 34 -20.09 -12.82 5.80
N VAL A 35 -18.97 -12.80 6.52
CA VAL A 35 -18.25 -11.57 6.85
C VAL A 35 -16.77 -11.77 6.55
N ILE A 36 -16.13 -10.72 6.05
CA ILE A 36 -14.68 -10.62 5.93
C ILE A 36 -14.24 -9.49 6.83
N GLN A 37 -13.39 -9.78 7.81
CA GLN A 37 -12.88 -8.78 8.75
C GLN A 37 -11.40 -8.55 8.52
N GLN A 38 -11.00 -7.29 8.43
CA GLN A 38 -9.59 -6.89 8.46
C GLN A 38 -9.12 -6.89 9.92
N HIS A 39 -8.09 -7.67 10.21
CA HIS A 39 -7.62 -7.90 11.57
C HIS A 39 -6.15 -7.49 11.74
N HIS A 40 -5.94 -6.37 12.45
CA HIS A 40 -4.63 -5.82 12.82
C HIS A 40 -4.13 -6.45 14.12
N ALA A 41 -3.91 -7.76 14.11
CA ALA A 41 -3.27 -8.48 15.20
C ALA A 41 -1.73 -8.28 15.18
N ARG A 42 -0.95 -9.26 15.66
CA ARG A 42 0.52 -9.27 15.48
C ARG A 42 0.96 -9.10 14.01
N SER A 43 0.11 -9.56 13.10
CA SER A 43 0.24 -9.34 11.66
C SER A 43 -1.13 -9.09 11.06
N LEU A 44 -1.22 -8.16 10.12
CA LEU A 44 -2.42 -7.92 9.34
C LEU A 44 -2.83 -9.16 8.53
N HIS A 45 -4.10 -9.52 8.63
CA HIS A 45 -4.75 -10.57 7.85
C HIS A 45 -6.25 -10.29 7.70
N TRP A 46 -6.94 -11.09 6.89
CA TRP A 46 -8.38 -11.04 6.72
C TRP A 46 -9.01 -12.33 7.23
N ASP A 47 -9.92 -12.22 8.18
CA ASP A 47 -10.72 -13.35 8.64
C ASP A 47 -11.93 -13.49 7.72
N VAL A 48 -11.96 -14.54 6.90
CA VAL A 48 -13.11 -14.89 6.04
C VAL A 48 -13.96 -15.90 6.79
N ARG A 49 -15.22 -15.56 7.00
CA ARG A 49 -16.13 -16.31 7.88
C ARG A 49 -17.42 -16.63 7.15
N LEU A 50 -17.76 -17.92 7.10
CA LEU A 50 -18.93 -18.44 6.41
C LEU A 50 -19.94 -18.98 7.44
N GLU A 51 -21.14 -18.41 7.49
CA GLU A 51 -22.22 -18.97 8.31
C GLU A 51 -22.60 -20.36 7.82
N ARG A 52 -22.45 -21.36 8.69
CA ARG A 52 -22.78 -22.76 8.40
C ARG A 52 -23.15 -23.49 9.68
N ASP A 53 -24.28 -24.20 9.65
CA ASP A 53 -24.74 -25.03 10.77
C ASP A 53 -24.73 -24.28 12.12
N GLY A 54 -25.16 -23.01 12.13
CA GLY A 54 -25.25 -22.17 13.34
C GLY A 54 -23.95 -21.57 13.87
N VAL A 55 -22.83 -21.72 13.16
CA VAL A 55 -21.54 -21.08 13.47
C VAL A 55 -20.94 -20.38 12.26
N LEU A 56 -19.82 -19.68 12.45
CA LEU A 56 -18.98 -19.13 11.41
C LEU A 56 -17.74 -20.00 11.19
N VAL A 57 -17.73 -20.77 10.10
CA VAL A 57 -16.55 -21.51 9.64
C VAL A 57 -15.52 -20.50 9.14
N SER A 58 -14.36 -20.47 9.76
CA SER A 58 -13.46 -19.31 9.74
C SER A 58 -12.08 -19.63 9.17
N PHE A 59 -11.57 -18.72 8.35
CA PHE A 59 -10.25 -18.79 7.72
C PHE A 59 -9.50 -17.47 7.91
N ALA A 60 -8.30 -17.54 8.48
CA ALA A 60 -7.37 -16.42 8.47
C ALA A 60 -6.60 -16.41 7.13
N VAL A 61 -6.78 -15.35 6.34
CA VAL A 61 -6.24 -15.19 4.99
C VAL A 61 -5.24 -14.02 4.96
N PRO A 62 -3.92 -14.25 5.13
CA PRO A 62 -2.94 -13.17 5.35
C PRO A 62 -2.73 -12.19 4.18
N ARG A 63 -3.21 -12.52 2.98
CA ARG A 63 -3.17 -11.65 1.80
C ARG A 63 -4.56 -11.32 1.26
N GLY A 64 -5.60 -11.58 2.05
CA GLY A 64 -6.99 -11.43 1.61
C GLY A 64 -7.39 -12.44 0.55
N LEU A 65 -8.64 -12.38 0.09
CA LEU A 65 -9.11 -13.19 -1.03
C LEU A 65 -8.37 -12.79 -2.32
N PRO A 66 -7.90 -13.75 -3.13
CA PRO A 66 -7.26 -13.44 -4.39
C PRO A 66 -8.24 -12.76 -5.36
N ARG A 67 -7.76 -11.77 -6.11
CA ARG A 67 -8.54 -11.05 -7.12
C ARG A 67 -8.45 -11.65 -8.52
N ASP A 68 -7.51 -12.56 -8.75
CA ASP A 68 -7.32 -13.28 -10.01
C ASP A 68 -7.16 -14.80 -9.84
N ARG A 69 -7.09 -15.50 -10.97
CA ARG A 69 -7.01 -16.96 -11.06
C ARG A 69 -5.57 -17.51 -11.02
N THR A 70 -4.57 -16.63 -11.08
CA THR A 70 -3.15 -16.96 -11.24
C THR A 70 -2.47 -17.30 -9.93
N ARG A 71 -3.01 -16.82 -8.80
CA ARG A 71 -2.43 -17.03 -7.46
C ARG A 71 -3.42 -17.73 -6.54
N ASN A 72 -2.86 -18.59 -5.67
CA ASN A 72 -3.57 -19.13 -4.52
C ASN A 72 -3.04 -18.41 -3.28
N ASN A 73 -3.95 -18.00 -2.38
CA ASN A 73 -3.57 -17.42 -1.10
C ASN A 73 -3.70 -18.46 0.01
N LEU A 74 -2.83 -18.40 1.01
CA LEU A 74 -2.98 -19.20 2.24
C LEU A 74 -4.27 -18.78 2.95
N ALA A 75 -5.08 -19.76 3.36
CA ALA A 75 -6.31 -19.55 4.11
C ALA A 75 -6.31 -20.47 5.33
N LYS A 76 -5.61 -20.10 6.40
CA LYS A 76 -5.47 -20.95 7.58
C LYS A 76 -6.81 -21.14 8.27
N HIS A 77 -7.33 -22.37 8.29
CA HIS A 77 -8.55 -22.70 9.02
C HIS A 77 -8.35 -22.47 10.53
N THR A 78 -9.23 -21.70 11.14
CA THR A 78 -9.25 -21.38 12.58
C THR A 78 -10.45 -22.03 13.25
N GLU A 79 -10.59 -21.87 14.57
CA GLU A 79 -11.80 -22.35 15.27
C GLU A 79 -13.07 -21.72 14.70
N ASP A 80 -14.20 -22.41 14.82
CA ASP A 80 -15.50 -21.86 14.49
C ASP A 80 -15.83 -20.66 15.40
N HIS A 81 -16.40 -19.60 14.86
CA HIS A 81 -16.77 -18.40 15.61
C HIS A 81 -18.29 -18.26 15.76
N PRO A 82 -18.78 -17.54 16.78
CA PRO A 82 -20.21 -17.32 16.96
C PRO A 82 -20.77 -16.37 15.90
N LEU A 83 -22.07 -16.47 15.59
CA LEU A 83 -22.72 -15.71 14.50
C LEU A 83 -22.67 -14.20 14.72
N GLU A 84 -22.56 -13.75 15.96
CA GLU A 84 -22.42 -12.36 16.38
C GLU A 84 -21.15 -11.69 15.78
N TYR A 85 -20.17 -12.47 15.32
CA TYR A 85 -19.03 -11.90 14.56
C TYR A 85 -19.41 -11.32 13.21
N LEU A 86 -20.59 -11.67 12.66
CA LEU A 86 -21.08 -11.07 11.42
C LEU A 86 -21.14 -9.55 11.51
N ASP A 87 -21.47 -9.01 12.70
CA ASP A 87 -21.65 -7.58 12.93
C ASP A 87 -20.56 -6.97 13.83
N PHE A 88 -19.61 -7.79 14.31
CA PHE A 88 -18.61 -7.34 15.27
C PHE A 88 -17.47 -6.55 14.62
N SER A 89 -17.12 -5.42 15.25
CA SER A 89 -15.90 -4.64 15.02
C SER A 89 -15.46 -4.06 16.36
N GLY A 90 -14.15 -3.96 16.60
CA GLY A 90 -13.64 -3.48 17.88
C GLY A 90 -12.14 -3.70 18.09
N GLU A 91 -11.66 -3.27 19.25
CA GLU A 91 -10.27 -3.49 19.70
C GLU A 91 -10.24 -4.66 20.68
N ILE A 92 -9.58 -5.76 20.32
CA ILE A 92 -9.36 -6.89 21.23
C ILE A 92 -8.10 -6.59 22.06
N PRO A 93 -8.18 -6.57 23.40
CA PRO A 93 -7.06 -6.13 24.24
C PRO A 93 -5.75 -6.89 24.00
N ALA A 94 -4.63 -6.18 24.16
CA ALA A 94 -3.31 -6.78 24.06
C ALA A 94 -3.13 -7.90 25.10
N GLY A 95 -2.61 -9.04 24.66
CA GLY A 95 -2.41 -10.23 25.50
C GLY A 95 -3.55 -11.25 25.42
N GLU A 96 -4.73 -10.85 24.93
CA GLU A 96 -5.81 -11.78 24.62
C GLU A 96 -5.54 -12.55 23.32
N TYR A 97 -6.19 -13.70 23.17
CA TYR A 97 -6.12 -14.48 21.93
C TYR A 97 -6.79 -13.68 20.80
N GLY A 98 -6.04 -13.41 19.73
CA GLY A 98 -6.53 -12.53 18.67
C GLY A 98 -6.48 -11.04 19.03
N GLY A 99 -5.68 -10.63 20.01
CA GLY A 99 -5.51 -9.21 20.35
C GLY A 99 -5.10 -8.35 19.15
N GLY A 100 -5.78 -7.22 18.98
CA GLY A 100 -5.64 -6.29 17.86
C GLY A 100 -6.96 -5.65 17.43
N ARG A 101 -6.87 -4.68 16.52
CA ARG A 101 -8.04 -4.00 15.95
C ARG A 101 -8.69 -4.84 14.87
N MET A 102 -10.00 -4.98 14.92
CA MET A 102 -10.78 -5.67 13.89
C MET A 102 -11.91 -4.78 13.34
N THR A 103 -12.01 -4.75 12.02
CA THR A 103 -13.02 -3.96 11.28
C THR A 103 -13.62 -4.80 10.16
N ILE A 104 -14.93 -4.67 9.92
CA ILE A 104 -15.57 -5.32 8.76
C ILE A 104 -15.00 -4.72 7.47
N PHE A 105 -14.41 -5.58 6.64
CA PHE A 105 -13.94 -5.25 5.29
C PHE A 105 -15.06 -5.40 4.27
N ASP A 106 -15.85 -6.47 4.37
CA ASP A 106 -17.01 -6.74 3.53
C ASP A 106 -17.95 -7.72 4.23
N GLN A 107 -19.22 -7.75 3.83
CA GLN A 107 -20.22 -8.67 4.32
C GLN A 107 -21.31 -8.89 3.28
N GLY A 108 -21.97 -10.04 3.32
CA GLY A 108 -23.01 -10.34 2.36
C GLY A 108 -23.55 -11.75 2.51
N THR A 109 -23.99 -12.33 1.39
CA THR A 109 -24.45 -13.72 1.33
C THR A 109 -23.57 -14.53 0.41
N TYR A 110 -23.61 -15.86 0.56
CA TYR A 110 -22.91 -16.75 -0.34
C TYR A 110 -23.80 -17.92 -0.77
N GLU A 111 -23.56 -18.42 -1.98
CA GLU A 111 -24.14 -19.67 -2.46
C GLU A 111 -23.15 -20.82 -2.24
N THR A 112 -23.62 -21.95 -1.71
CA THR A 112 -22.79 -23.17 -1.62
C THR A 112 -22.81 -23.90 -2.95
N ARG A 113 -21.64 -24.12 -3.56
CA ARG A 113 -21.47 -25.04 -4.71
C ARG A 113 -20.98 -26.41 -4.26
N LYS A 114 -20.07 -26.44 -3.29
CA LYS A 114 -19.49 -27.65 -2.73
C LYS A 114 -19.13 -27.43 -1.26
N TRP A 115 -19.38 -28.42 -0.42
CA TRP A 115 -19.00 -28.36 1.00
C TRP A 115 -18.56 -29.73 1.49
N ARG A 116 -17.25 -29.93 1.60
CA ARG A 116 -16.60 -31.13 2.13
C ARG A 116 -15.57 -30.75 3.18
N ALA A 117 -15.13 -31.73 3.95
CA ALA A 117 -14.12 -31.55 4.99
C ALA A 117 -12.76 -31.06 4.46
N ASP A 118 -12.47 -31.30 3.17
CA ASP A 118 -11.21 -30.97 2.51
C ASP A 118 -11.34 -29.88 1.43
N GLU A 119 -12.57 -29.47 1.10
CA GLU A 119 -12.85 -28.57 -0.02
C GLU A 119 -14.20 -27.86 0.15
N ILE A 120 -14.21 -26.54 0.05
CA ILE A 120 -15.40 -25.68 0.12
C ILE A 120 -15.39 -24.76 -1.11
N GLU A 121 -16.43 -24.84 -1.94
CA GLU A 121 -16.63 -23.94 -3.08
C GLU A 121 -17.89 -23.10 -2.85
N VAL A 122 -17.72 -21.79 -2.90
CA VAL A 122 -18.79 -20.81 -2.67
C VAL A 122 -18.79 -19.72 -3.74
N VAL A 123 -19.93 -19.08 -3.94
CA VAL A 123 -20.05 -17.85 -4.72
C VAL A 123 -20.40 -16.73 -3.75
N PHE A 124 -19.54 -15.71 -3.64
CA PHE A 124 -19.79 -14.56 -2.78
C PHE A 124 -20.65 -13.50 -3.49
N HIS A 125 -21.56 -12.91 -2.72
CA HIS A 125 -22.41 -11.79 -3.08
C HIS A 125 -22.28 -10.70 -2.01
N GLY A 126 -21.13 -10.01 -2.00
CA GLY A 126 -20.88 -8.80 -1.20
C GLY A 126 -20.64 -7.57 -2.06
N GLU A 127 -20.17 -6.48 -1.44
CA GLU A 127 -19.80 -5.26 -2.16
C GLU A 127 -18.38 -5.32 -2.73
N ARG A 128 -17.46 -6.03 -2.04
CA ARG A 128 -16.04 -6.12 -2.43
C ARG A 128 -15.62 -7.52 -2.82
N ALA A 129 -16.13 -8.53 -2.11
CA ALA A 129 -15.93 -9.94 -2.37
C ALA A 129 -17.10 -10.46 -3.21
N THR A 130 -16.82 -10.66 -4.49
CA THR A 130 -17.80 -11.14 -5.47
C THR A 130 -17.23 -12.30 -6.27
N GLY A 131 -18.13 -13.20 -6.68
CA GLY A 131 -17.78 -14.32 -7.56
C GLY A 131 -17.34 -15.57 -6.80
N ARG A 132 -16.86 -16.54 -7.56
CA ARG A 132 -16.66 -17.92 -7.13
C ARG A 132 -15.26 -18.17 -6.60
N TYR A 133 -15.20 -18.79 -5.42
CA TYR A 133 -13.98 -19.11 -4.70
C TYR A 133 -14.00 -20.56 -4.25
N ILE A 134 -12.82 -21.18 -4.27
CA ILE A 134 -12.59 -22.50 -3.72
C ILE A 134 -11.55 -22.40 -2.59
N PHE A 135 -11.92 -22.91 -1.42
CA PHE A 135 -11.04 -23.20 -0.30
C PHE A 135 -10.74 -24.69 -0.33
N PHE A 136 -9.47 -25.08 -0.30
CA PHE A 136 -9.09 -26.48 -0.42
C PHE A 136 -7.84 -26.78 0.38
N GLN A 137 -7.75 -27.99 0.92
CA GLN A 137 -6.54 -28.47 1.58
C GLN A 137 -5.47 -28.83 0.55
N THR A 138 -4.24 -28.42 0.84
CA THR A 138 -3.04 -28.95 0.19
C THR A 138 -2.39 -29.97 1.13
N GLY A 139 -1.57 -30.89 0.61
CA GLY A 139 -1.03 -32.01 1.39
C GLY A 139 -0.50 -31.58 2.78
N GLY A 140 -1.21 -31.99 3.85
CA GLY A 140 -1.02 -31.48 5.21
C GLY A 140 -2.32 -30.91 5.80
N ALA A 141 -2.20 -29.98 6.75
CA ALA A 141 -3.33 -29.26 7.36
C ALA A 141 -3.53 -27.84 6.78
N ASP A 142 -2.73 -27.47 5.77
CA ASP A 142 -2.74 -26.13 5.19
C ASP A 142 -3.86 -26.00 4.15
N TRP A 143 -4.72 -25.02 4.38
CA TRP A 143 -5.80 -24.64 3.50
C TRP A 143 -5.36 -23.46 2.62
N MET A 144 -5.79 -23.49 1.36
CA MET A 144 -5.55 -22.46 0.36
C MET A 144 -6.89 -21.95 -0.16
N VAL A 145 -6.94 -20.71 -0.63
CA VAL A 145 -8.08 -20.12 -1.32
C VAL A 145 -7.68 -19.66 -2.72
N ARG A 146 -8.56 -19.90 -3.70
CA ARG A 146 -8.39 -19.50 -5.09
C ARG A 146 -9.68 -18.90 -5.64
N ARG A 147 -9.56 -17.83 -6.43
CA ARG A 147 -10.67 -17.31 -7.25
C ARG A 147 -10.81 -18.15 -8.51
N MET A 148 -12.03 -18.55 -8.83
CA MET A 148 -12.34 -19.41 -9.97
C MET A 148 -12.86 -18.63 -11.18
N ASP A 149 -13.54 -17.51 -10.94
CA ASP A 149 -14.01 -16.61 -11.97
C ASP A 149 -12.89 -15.72 -12.50
N PRO A 150 -12.96 -15.26 -13.77
CA PRO A 150 -12.09 -14.18 -14.22
C PRO A 150 -12.25 -12.93 -13.33
N PRO A 151 -11.23 -12.06 -13.30
CA PRO A 151 -11.40 -10.75 -12.70
C PRO A 151 -12.43 -9.94 -13.52
N GLU A 152 -12.88 -8.82 -12.96
CA GLU A 152 -13.83 -7.93 -13.64
C GLU A 152 -13.22 -7.36 -14.95
N PRO A 153 -14.04 -7.04 -15.97
CA PRO A 153 -13.53 -6.43 -17.20
C PRO A 153 -12.73 -5.16 -16.91
N GLY A 154 -11.56 -5.02 -17.54
CA GLY A 154 -10.66 -3.88 -17.33
C GLY A 154 -9.78 -3.97 -16.09
N TRP A 155 -9.91 -5.05 -15.30
CA TRP A 155 -8.97 -5.35 -14.23
C TRP A 155 -7.65 -5.93 -14.79
N GLU A 156 -6.55 -5.44 -14.25
CA GLU A 156 -5.17 -5.79 -14.57
C GLU A 156 -4.47 -6.28 -13.30
N PRO A 157 -3.64 -7.34 -13.37
CA PRO A 157 -2.90 -7.81 -12.21
C PRO A 157 -1.87 -6.79 -11.75
N LEU A 158 -1.56 -6.83 -10.45
CA LEU A 158 -0.47 -6.04 -9.88
C LEU A 158 0.82 -6.32 -10.68
N PRO A 159 1.41 -5.28 -11.31
CA PRO A 159 2.58 -5.48 -12.17
C PRO A 159 3.79 -5.93 -11.34
N GLU A 160 4.62 -6.80 -11.93
CA GLU A 160 5.84 -7.26 -11.26
C GLU A 160 6.87 -6.14 -11.16
N PHE A 161 7.04 -5.39 -12.26
CA PHE A 161 7.97 -4.27 -12.35
C PHE A 161 7.48 -3.23 -13.37
N ILE A 162 7.51 -1.96 -12.98
CA ILE A 162 7.37 -0.80 -13.87
C ILE A 162 8.69 -0.02 -13.82
N PRO A 163 9.45 0.07 -14.93
CA PRO A 163 10.69 0.83 -14.96
C PRO A 163 10.40 2.33 -14.81
N PRO A 164 11.11 3.06 -13.92
CA PRO A 164 10.82 4.47 -13.72
C PRO A 164 11.01 5.34 -14.98
N MET A 165 10.07 6.25 -15.21
CA MET A 165 10.21 7.36 -16.15
C MET A 165 11.27 8.34 -15.63
N ARG A 166 12.10 8.87 -16.53
CA ARG A 166 13.19 9.79 -16.20
C ARG A 166 12.95 11.16 -16.83
N ALA A 167 13.26 12.20 -16.07
CA ALA A 167 13.23 13.57 -16.58
C ALA A 167 14.39 13.82 -17.56
N ALA A 168 14.16 14.62 -18.59
CA ALA A 168 15.24 15.22 -19.38
C ALA A 168 15.90 16.37 -18.59
N GLU A 169 17.21 16.52 -18.72
CA GLU A 169 17.90 17.70 -18.17
C GLU A 169 17.53 18.95 -18.99
N THR A 170 17.27 20.05 -18.30
CA THR A 170 16.94 21.30 -18.99
C THR A 170 18.18 22.08 -19.42
N THR A 171 18.07 22.65 -20.62
CA THR A 171 18.95 23.70 -21.15
C THR A 171 18.20 25.04 -21.11
N LYS A 172 18.88 26.14 -21.48
CA LYS A 172 18.23 27.46 -21.58
C LYS A 172 17.01 27.46 -22.51
N THR A 173 16.99 26.62 -23.54
CA THR A 173 15.92 26.57 -24.54
C THR A 173 14.82 25.56 -24.21
N THR A 174 15.09 24.62 -23.29
CA THR A 174 14.13 23.56 -22.89
C THR A 174 13.51 23.79 -21.51
N LYS A 175 13.89 24.83 -20.76
CA LYS A 175 13.14 25.25 -19.57
C LYS A 175 11.70 25.61 -19.98
N PRO A 176 10.65 25.21 -19.23
CA PRO A 176 9.28 25.67 -19.45
C PRO A 176 9.24 27.19 -19.63
N ARG A 177 8.60 27.65 -20.71
CA ARG A 177 8.45 29.08 -20.98
C ARG A 177 7.41 29.65 -20.03
N LYS A 178 7.57 30.92 -19.64
CA LYS A 178 6.60 31.61 -18.78
C LYS A 178 5.17 31.61 -19.37
N THR A 179 5.04 31.61 -20.70
CA THR A 179 3.75 31.54 -21.41
C THR A 179 3.09 30.16 -21.35
N GLU A 180 3.82 29.12 -20.98
CA GLU A 180 3.37 27.73 -20.92
C GLU A 180 3.37 27.20 -19.48
N ASP A 181 3.74 28.02 -18.50
CA ASP A 181 3.99 27.65 -17.10
C ASP A 181 2.78 26.92 -16.48
N ASN A 182 1.56 27.35 -16.81
CA ASN A 182 0.31 26.72 -16.37
C ASN A 182 0.04 25.33 -16.97
N LEU A 183 0.82 24.88 -17.95
CA LEU A 183 0.76 23.53 -18.51
C LEU A 183 1.66 22.54 -17.75
N TRP A 184 2.41 23.03 -16.75
CA TRP A 184 3.35 22.24 -15.97
C TRP A 184 2.97 22.22 -14.49
N ALA A 185 3.21 21.09 -13.87
CA ALA A 185 3.33 20.93 -12.44
C ALA A 185 4.80 20.97 -12.03
N TYR A 186 5.11 21.65 -10.94
CA TYR A 186 6.44 21.72 -10.36
C TYR A 186 6.48 20.99 -9.03
N GLU A 187 7.42 20.06 -8.92
CA GLU A 187 7.73 19.31 -7.70
C GLU A 187 9.16 19.59 -7.26
N MET A 188 9.41 19.45 -5.95
CA MET A 188 10.76 19.56 -5.41
C MET A 188 11.60 18.34 -5.80
N GLY A 189 12.84 18.56 -6.25
CA GLY A 189 13.81 17.49 -6.50
C GLY A 189 14.58 17.16 -5.23
N TRP A 190 14.34 15.99 -4.65
CA TRP A 190 14.84 15.65 -3.31
C TRP A 190 16.22 14.97 -3.29
N ALA A 191 16.71 14.49 -4.45
CA ALA A 191 17.99 13.80 -4.60
C ALA A 191 18.23 12.63 -3.62
N GLY A 192 17.17 11.89 -3.32
CA GLY A 192 17.22 10.62 -2.62
C GLY A 192 17.40 9.43 -3.57
N ARG A 193 16.98 8.26 -3.09
CA ARG A 193 17.01 7.00 -3.84
C ARG A 193 15.65 6.75 -4.47
N ARG A 194 15.59 6.76 -5.80
CA ARG A 194 14.39 6.41 -6.58
C ARG A 194 13.96 4.97 -6.31
N VAL A 195 12.71 4.78 -5.89
CA VAL A 195 12.10 3.46 -5.70
C VAL A 195 10.67 3.44 -6.23
N THR A 196 10.21 2.27 -6.66
CA THR A 196 8.80 1.99 -6.90
C THR A 196 8.26 1.13 -5.76
N ALA A 197 7.20 1.57 -5.10
CA ALA A 197 6.58 0.89 -3.97
C ALA A 197 5.30 0.16 -4.41
N TYR A 198 5.28 -1.16 -4.26
CA TYR A 198 4.14 -2.03 -4.57
C TYR A 198 3.44 -2.42 -3.27
N ILE A 199 2.17 -2.04 -3.14
CA ILE A 199 1.32 -2.33 -2.00
C ILE A 199 0.29 -3.37 -2.40
N SER A 200 0.26 -4.49 -1.68
CA SER A 200 -0.74 -5.55 -1.90
C SER A 200 -0.86 -6.43 -0.66
N GLY A 201 -2.10 -6.80 -0.32
CA GLY A 201 -2.40 -7.62 0.87
C GLY A 201 -1.80 -7.05 2.16
N GLY A 202 -1.78 -5.71 2.29
CA GLY A 202 -1.22 -5.02 3.45
C GLY A 202 0.30 -5.12 3.60
N ARG A 203 1.02 -5.40 2.51
CA ARG A 203 2.49 -5.52 2.49
C ARG A 203 3.07 -4.56 1.47
N VAL A 204 4.29 -4.12 1.75
CA VAL A 204 5.09 -3.29 0.84
C VAL A 204 6.19 -4.14 0.23
N ARG A 205 6.42 -3.98 -1.07
CA ARG A 205 7.64 -4.33 -1.77
C ARG A 205 8.24 -3.07 -2.39
N LEU A 206 9.52 -2.84 -2.19
CA LEU A 206 10.26 -1.71 -2.76
C LEU A 206 11.24 -2.23 -3.81
N ASN A 207 11.14 -1.73 -5.03
CA ASN A 207 12.14 -1.98 -6.06
C ASN A 207 12.93 -0.70 -6.33
N GLU A 208 14.25 -0.80 -6.43
CA GLU A 208 15.07 0.28 -6.97
C GLU A 208 14.84 0.45 -8.48
N ALA A 209 15.35 1.54 -9.07
CA ALA A 209 15.13 1.87 -10.47
C ALA A 209 15.55 0.77 -11.47
N GLY A 210 16.51 -0.08 -11.11
CA GLY A 210 16.96 -1.24 -11.90
C GLY A 210 16.11 -2.51 -11.72
N GLY A 211 15.09 -2.49 -10.85
CA GLY A 211 14.22 -3.63 -10.56
C GLY A 211 14.63 -4.50 -9.37
N GLY A 212 15.78 -4.24 -8.74
CA GLY A 212 16.22 -4.97 -7.54
C GLY A 212 15.33 -4.72 -6.32
N ASP A 213 14.96 -5.78 -5.61
CA ASP A 213 14.18 -5.70 -4.37
C ASP A 213 15.07 -5.18 -3.22
N VAL A 214 14.70 -4.03 -2.66
CA VAL A 214 15.38 -3.38 -1.54
C VAL A 214 14.51 -3.29 -0.29
N THR A 215 13.38 -4.01 -0.25
CA THR A 215 12.39 -3.97 0.83
C THR A 215 12.99 -4.27 2.20
N SER A 216 13.94 -5.21 2.27
CA SER A 216 14.59 -5.59 3.53
C SER A 216 15.54 -4.52 4.07
N TRP A 217 15.94 -3.54 3.25
CA TRP A 217 16.88 -2.50 3.63
C TRP A 217 16.20 -1.39 4.42
N PHE A 218 14.90 -1.17 4.17
CA PHE A 218 14.09 -0.08 4.72
C PHE A 218 12.91 -0.62 5.56
N PRO A 219 13.19 -1.27 6.71
CA PRO A 219 12.14 -1.88 7.54
C PRO A 219 11.08 -0.88 8.04
N GLU A 220 11.43 0.39 8.22
CA GLU A 220 10.52 1.47 8.65
C GLU A 220 9.40 1.74 7.64
N ILE A 221 9.62 1.46 6.35
CA ILE A 221 8.61 1.66 5.29
C ILE A 221 7.57 0.52 5.28
N ARG A 222 7.82 -0.60 5.96
CA ARG A 222 6.89 -1.74 5.96
C ARG A 222 5.51 -1.40 6.52
N ALA A 223 5.44 -0.42 7.44
CA ALA A 223 4.19 0.03 8.05
C ALA A 223 3.24 0.72 7.04
N LEU A 224 3.75 1.17 5.88
CA LEU A 224 2.91 1.71 4.80
C LEU A 224 1.89 0.69 4.28
N GLY A 225 2.24 -0.60 4.27
CA GLY A 225 1.36 -1.66 3.76
C GLY A 225 0.06 -1.77 4.57
N PRO A 226 0.14 -2.02 5.89
CA PRO A 226 -1.05 -2.04 6.74
C PRO A 226 -1.78 -0.69 6.83
N ALA A 227 -1.06 0.43 6.71
CA ALA A 227 -1.66 1.76 6.74
C ALA A 227 -2.57 2.03 5.54
N LEU A 228 -2.22 1.50 4.36
CA LEU A 228 -3.06 1.61 3.15
C LEU A 228 -4.04 0.46 3.00
N ALA A 229 -3.88 -0.65 3.72
CA ALA A 229 -4.76 -1.79 3.58
C ALA A 229 -6.23 -1.40 3.85
N PRO A 230 -7.17 -1.81 2.97
CA PRO A 230 -7.02 -2.88 1.99
C PRO A 230 -6.56 -2.43 0.58
N ILE A 231 -6.22 -1.15 0.40
CA ILE A 231 -5.86 -0.59 -0.90
C ILE A 231 -4.58 -1.25 -1.44
N GLU A 232 -4.63 -1.63 -2.71
CA GLU A 232 -3.51 -2.09 -3.51
C GLU A 232 -3.13 -0.99 -4.50
N ALA A 233 -1.84 -0.64 -4.53
CA ALA A 233 -1.34 0.47 -5.34
C ALA A 233 0.13 0.27 -5.71
N VAL A 234 0.55 0.91 -6.80
CA VAL A 234 1.97 1.04 -7.17
C VAL A 234 2.32 2.51 -7.21
N PHE A 235 3.24 2.93 -6.35
CA PHE A 235 3.71 4.31 -6.28
C PHE A 235 5.09 4.44 -6.89
N ASP A 236 5.31 5.53 -7.59
CA ASP A 236 6.65 6.00 -7.91
C ASP A 236 7.07 7.04 -6.87
N GLY A 237 8.24 6.87 -6.29
CA GLY A 237 8.66 7.70 -5.17
C GLY A 237 10.16 7.75 -4.94
N GLU A 238 10.55 8.44 -3.89
CA GLU A 238 11.95 8.64 -3.53
C GLU A 238 12.14 8.46 -2.03
N LEU A 239 13.14 7.66 -1.65
CA LEU A 239 13.57 7.54 -0.26
C LEU A 239 14.58 8.64 0.03
N VAL A 240 14.27 9.49 1.00
CA VAL A 240 15.06 10.67 1.35
C VAL A 240 15.52 10.54 2.80
N ALA A 241 16.83 10.68 3.01
CA ALA A 241 17.42 10.80 4.33
C ALA A 241 17.69 12.28 4.64
N PHE A 242 17.61 12.66 5.91
CA PHE A 242 17.77 14.04 6.35
C PHE A 242 18.92 14.19 7.36
N ASP A 243 19.68 15.28 7.23
CA ASP A 243 20.56 15.84 8.26
C ASP A 243 19.87 17.08 8.86
N GLY A 244 19.28 16.91 10.04
CA GLY A 244 18.35 17.90 10.60
C GLY A 244 17.17 18.14 9.63
N PRO A 245 16.89 19.39 9.20
CA PRO A 245 15.81 19.68 8.26
C PRO A 245 16.20 19.52 6.78
N ARG A 246 17.46 19.23 6.46
CA ARG A 246 17.96 19.23 5.07
C ARG A 246 18.10 17.82 4.53
N PRO A 247 17.67 17.53 3.30
CA PRO A 247 17.93 16.24 2.68
C PRO A 247 19.42 16.06 2.38
N ASP A 248 19.96 14.88 2.64
CA ASP A 248 21.34 14.50 2.30
C ASP A 248 21.40 13.09 1.70
N ALA A 249 21.60 13.05 0.39
CA ALA A 249 21.72 11.83 -0.40
C ALA A 249 22.82 10.89 0.12
N LYS A 250 23.94 11.44 0.65
CA LYS A 250 25.10 10.66 1.08
C LYS A 250 24.78 9.78 2.30
N LEU A 251 23.77 10.15 3.07
CA LEU A 251 23.32 9.33 4.19
C LEU A 251 22.73 7.99 3.71
N LEU A 252 22.20 7.93 2.49
CA LEU A 252 21.64 6.69 1.91
C LEU A 252 22.72 5.67 1.54
N ASP A 253 23.99 6.06 1.42
CA ASP A 253 25.10 5.10 1.22
C ASP A 253 25.20 4.11 2.39
N ARG A 254 24.80 4.56 3.59
CA ARG A 254 24.73 3.74 4.82
C ARG A 254 23.49 2.85 4.89
N ARG A 255 22.56 2.98 3.95
CA ARG A 255 21.28 2.25 3.90
C ARG A 255 21.26 1.21 2.78
N THR A 256 22.42 0.62 2.48
CA THR A 256 22.60 -0.38 1.43
C THR A 256 22.91 -1.76 2.00
N ALA A 257 22.33 -2.80 1.38
CA ALA A 257 22.66 -4.21 1.59
C ALA A 257 22.99 -4.63 3.06
N PRO A 258 22.10 -4.40 4.04
CA PRO A 258 22.35 -4.84 5.40
C PRO A 258 22.48 -6.36 5.47
N ARG A 259 23.44 -6.84 6.27
CA ARG A 259 23.75 -8.27 6.40
C ARG A 259 22.61 -9.12 6.99
N ASP A 260 21.74 -8.51 7.79
CA ASP A 260 20.66 -9.16 8.53
C ASP A 260 19.57 -8.15 8.93
N ALA A 261 18.42 -8.64 9.39
CA ALA A 261 17.28 -7.79 9.80
C ALA A 261 17.60 -6.88 10.99
N ALA A 262 18.48 -7.29 11.91
CA ALA A 262 18.87 -6.47 13.05
C ALA A 262 19.79 -5.32 12.63
N ALA A 263 20.66 -5.55 11.65
CA ALA A 263 21.49 -4.52 11.02
C ALA A 263 20.63 -3.51 10.27
N ALA A 264 19.60 -3.97 9.54
CA ALA A 264 18.64 -3.09 8.88
C ALA A 264 17.92 -2.16 9.88
N ARG A 265 17.46 -2.70 11.02
CA ARG A 265 16.82 -1.91 12.09
C ARG A 265 17.76 -0.87 12.70
N ARG A 266 18.98 -1.28 13.07
CA ARG A 266 20.00 -0.34 13.59
C ARG A 266 20.38 0.75 12.58
N ALA A 267 20.33 0.44 11.28
CA ALA A 267 20.58 1.42 10.23
C ALA A 267 19.41 2.40 10.08
N ALA A 268 18.17 1.93 10.18
CA ALA A 268 16.96 2.76 10.21
C ALA A 268 16.95 3.71 11.42
N GLU A 269 17.33 3.25 12.61
CA GLU A 269 17.42 4.09 13.81
C GLU A 269 18.47 5.20 13.68
N ARG A 270 19.61 4.92 13.04
CA ARG A 270 20.69 5.91 12.85
C ARG A 270 20.45 6.87 11.70
N THR A 271 19.74 6.42 10.68
CA THR A 271 19.52 7.16 9.44
C THR A 271 18.12 6.82 8.94
N PRO A 272 17.10 7.40 9.59
CA PRO A 272 15.72 7.21 9.16
C PRO A 272 15.52 7.85 7.79
N VAL A 273 14.61 7.28 7.02
CA VAL A 273 14.22 7.81 5.71
C VAL A 273 12.74 8.16 5.68
N GLN A 274 12.38 9.09 4.78
CA GLN A 274 11.02 9.35 4.36
C GLN A 274 10.82 8.81 2.95
N PHE A 275 9.74 8.07 2.70
CA PHE A 275 9.27 7.75 1.36
C PHE A 275 8.37 8.87 0.83
N LEU A 276 8.81 9.56 -0.21
CA LEU A 276 8.07 10.63 -0.87
C LEU A 276 7.42 10.08 -2.14
N ALA A 277 6.12 9.82 -2.10
CA ALA A 277 5.35 9.30 -3.24
C ALA A 277 4.87 10.46 -4.12
N PHE A 278 5.38 10.57 -5.36
CA PHE A 278 5.02 11.67 -6.26
C PHE A 278 4.27 11.21 -7.53
N ASP A 279 4.13 9.91 -7.79
CA ASP A 279 3.27 9.40 -8.86
C ASP A 279 2.58 8.10 -8.45
N LEU A 280 1.43 7.82 -9.06
CA LEU A 280 0.63 6.61 -8.88
C LEU A 280 0.55 5.92 -10.24
N LEU A 281 1.03 4.68 -10.30
CA LEU A 281 1.24 3.94 -11.56
C LEU A 281 0.21 2.82 -11.79
N TRP A 282 -0.46 2.40 -10.73
CA TRP A 282 -1.50 1.38 -10.74
C TRP A 282 -2.30 1.48 -9.44
N LEU A 283 -3.62 1.28 -9.49
CA LEU A 283 -4.52 1.34 -8.33
C LEU A 283 -5.67 0.34 -8.48
N GLU A 284 -5.88 -0.52 -7.47
CA GLU A 284 -7.06 -1.40 -7.34
C GLU A 284 -7.42 -2.22 -8.59
N GLY A 285 -6.42 -2.65 -9.38
CA GLY A 285 -6.68 -3.39 -10.62
C GLY A 285 -6.59 -2.57 -11.89
N HIS A 286 -6.26 -1.28 -11.82
CA HIS A 286 -6.25 -0.43 -13.01
C HIS A 286 -4.90 0.27 -13.16
N GLY A 287 -4.26 0.09 -14.32
CA GLY A 287 -3.09 0.87 -14.70
C GLY A 287 -3.45 2.34 -14.88
N THR A 288 -2.63 3.22 -14.33
CA THR A 288 -2.82 4.68 -14.47
C THR A 288 -1.81 5.28 -15.45
N LEU A 289 -0.98 4.47 -16.11
CA LEU A 289 0.11 4.96 -16.96
C LEU A 289 -0.37 5.83 -18.13
N GLU A 290 -1.53 5.51 -18.69
CA GLU A 290 -2.08 6.17 -19.88
C GLU A 290 -2.89 7.44 -19.55
N ILE A 291 -3.29 7.65 -18.29
CA ILE A 291 -4.05 8.84 -17.90
C ILE A 291 -3.11 10.02 -17.62
N GLU A 292 -3.65 11.23 -17.70
CA GLU A 292 -2.88 12.47 -17.55
C GLU A 292 -2.26 12.59 -16.16
N TYR A 293 -1.07 13.19 -16.05
CA TYR A 293 -0.37 13.38 -14.78
C TYR A 293 -1.25 14.10 -13.74
N ALA A 294 -2.06 15.09 -14.15
CA ALA A 294 -2.99 15.76 -13.26
C ALA A 294 -4.00 14.79 -12.62
N GLN A 295 -4.53 13.85 -13.39
CA GLN A 295 -5.45 12.82 -12.90
C GLN A 295 -4.74 11.81 -11.99
N ARG A 296 -3.50 11.42 -12.32
CA ARG A 296 -2.69 10.57 -11.43
C ARG A 296 -2.38 11.26 -10.11
N ARG A 297 -2.14 12.58 -10.12
CA ARG A 297 -1.98 13.38 -8.90
C ARG A 297 -3.23 13.43 -8.06
N GLU A 298 -4.39 13.70 -8.66
CA GLU A 298 -5.66 13.73 -7.96
C GLU A 298 -5.96 12.39 -7.28
N LEU A 299 -5.74 11.28 -8.00
CA LEU A 299 -5.87 9.93 -7.42
C LEU A 299 -4.89 9.73 -6.25
N LEU A 300 -3.62 10.11 -6.40
CA LEU A 300 -2.64 9.95 -5.32
C LEU A 300 -2.95 10.83 -4.10
N ASP A 301 -3.37 12.07 -4.31
CA ASP A 301 -3.78 12.97 -3.21
C ASP A 301 -5.02 12.42 -2.49
N GLY A 302 -5.97 11.83 -3.23
CA GLY A 302 -7.15 11.18 -2.68
C GLY A 302 -6.86 9.96 -1.79
N LEU A 303 -5.70 9.31 -1.97
CA LEU A 303 -5.24 8.23 -1.09
C LEU A 303 -4.69 8.74 0.25
N ALA A 304 -4.46 10.05 0.39
CA ALA A 304 -3.95 10.69 1.60
C ALA A 304 -2.72 9.97 2.17
N VAL A 305 -1.77 9.59 1.30
CA VAL A 305 -0.54 8.89 1.69
C VAL A 305 0.30 9.79 2.60
N SER A 306 0.15 9.61 3.91
CA SER A 306 0.83 10.38 4.94
C SER A 306 0.99 9.53 6.20
N GLY A 307 2.17 9.54 6.80
CA GLY A 307 2.49 8.78 7.99
C GLY A 307 3.86 9.16 8.55
N GLU A 308 4.37 8.36 9.48
CA GLU A 308 5.63 8.66 10.18
C GLU A 308 6.84 8.68 9.23
N HIS A 309 6.90 7.71 8.32
CA HIS A 309 8.01 7.48 7.40
C HIS A 309 7.64 7.60 5.92
N TRP A 310 6.48 8.17 5.60
CA TRP A 310 6.04 8.39 4.23
C TRP A 310 5.11 9.58 4.11
N GLN A 311 5.14 10.23 2.95
CA GLN A 311 4.18 11.27 2.61
C GLN A 311 4.11 11.47 1.09
N THR A 312 3.02 12.07 0.66
CA THR A 312 2.91 12.68 -0.67
C THR A 312 3.29 14.15 -0.58
N PRO A 313 4.43 14.57 -1.17
CA PRO A 313 4.79 15.98 -1.20
C PRO A 313 3.83 16.77 -2.10
N PRO A 314 3.61 18.07 -1.83
CA PRO A 314 2.79 18.91 -2.68
C PRO A 314 3.43 19.10 -4.06
N TYR A 315 2.58 19.37 -5.05
CA TYR A 315 2.98 19.83 -6.37
C TYR A 315 2.34 21.20 -6.65
N PHE A 316 2.96 22.00 -7.52
CA PHE A 316 2.50 23.35 -7.83
C PHE A 316 2.16 23.46 -9.32
N PRO A 317 0.88 23.60 -9.71
CA PRO A 317 0.51 23.92 -11.09
C PRO A 317 0.94 25.35 -11.44
N GLY A 318 1.84 25.51 -12.40
CA GLY A 318 2.50 26.79 -12.65
C GLY A 318 3.44 27.23 -11.52
N GLY A 319 3.98 28.42 -11.65
CA GLY A 319 4.81 29.06 -10.64
C GLY A 319 6.26 28.57 -10.61
N VAL A 320 6.90 28.34 -11.76
CA VAL A 320 8.30 27.85 -11.81
C VAL A 320 9.27 28.69 -10.96
N GLU A 321 9.11 30.01 -10.92
CA GLU A 321 10.02 30.88 -10.16
C GLU A 321 9.83 30.72 -8.66
N PHE A 322 8.58 30.60 -8.19
CA PHE A 322 8.28 30.31 -6.78
C PHE A 322 8.83 28.93 -6.37
N ALA A 323 8.68 27.92 -7.23
CA ALA A 323 9.24 26.60 -6.99
C ALA A 323 10.78 26.65 -6.90
N LEU A 324 11.45 27.38 -7.79
CA LEU A 324 12.91 27.54 -7.77
C LEU A 324 13.40 28.35 -6.56
N GLU A 325 12.70 29.40 -6.17
CA GLU A 325 13.00 30.17 -4.95
C GLU A 325 12.85 29.30 -3.70
N THR A 326 11.78 28.52 -3.62
CA THR A 326 11.55 27.56 -2.54
C THR A 326 12.67 26.52 -2.48
N ALA A 327 13.04 25.94 -3.63
CA ALA A 327 14.13 24.99 -3.72
C ALA A 327 15.47 25.59 -3.27
N ARG A 328 15.79 26.84 -3.67
CA ARG A 328 16.98 27.56 -3.18
C ARG A 328 16.96 27.77 -1.68
N ALA A 329 15.84 28.23 -1.12
CA ALA A 329 15.69 28.49 0.31
C ALA A 329 15.86 27.21 1.15
N GLN A 330 15.44 26.07 0.62
CA GLN A 330 15.56 24.76 1.28
C GLN A 330 16.88 24.02 0.96
N GLY A 331 17.73 24.58 0.08
CA GLY A 331 18.99 23.95 -0.33
C GLY A 331 18.81 22.70 -1.20
N LEU A 332 17.70 22.61 -1.93
CA LEU A 332 17.37 21.51 -2.82
C LEU A 332 18.11 21.63 -4.16
N PRO A 333 18.55 20.51 -4.76
CA PRO A 333 19.38 20.52 -5.97
C PRO A 333 18.62 20.82 -7.26
N ALA A 334 17.31 20.57 -7.30
CA ALA A 334 16.51 20.74 -8.52
C ALA A 334 15.02 20.97 -8.23
N VAL A 335 14.31 21.41 -9.27
CA VAL A 335 12.84 21.35 -9.39
C VAL A 335 12.51 20.46 -10.57
N LEU A 336 11.54 19.56 -10.41
CA LEU A 336 11.03 18.69 -11.46
C LEU A 336 9.77 19.31 -12.03
N ALA A 337 9.80 19.68 -13.31
CA ALA A 337 8.64 20.12 -14.06
C ALA A 337 8.02 18.94 -14.80
N LYS A 338 6.74 18.66 -14.60
CA LYS A 338 5.99 17.57 -15.24
C LYS A 338 4.82 18.16 -16.02
N ARG A 339 4.65 17.81 -17.29
CA ARG A 339 3.54 18.33 -18.09
C ARG A 339 2.21 17.76 -17.58
N LEU A 340 1.22 18.62 -17.31
CA LEU A 340 -0.02 18.21 -16.63
C LEU A 340 -0.82 17.16 -17.41
N ASP A 341 -0.81 17.24 -18.74
CA ASP A 341 -1.48 16.32 -19.67
C ASP A 341 -0.63 15.08 -20.05
N SER A 342 0.53 14.89 -19.42
CA SER A 342 1.45 13.81 -19.83
C SER A 342 1.03 12.44 -19.32
N PRO A 343 1.11 11.39 -20.18
CA PRO A 343 1.11 10.02 -19.68
C PRO A 343 2.43 9.73 -18.93
N TYR A 344 2.45 8.62 -18.21
CA TYR A 344 3.68 8.06 -17.69
C TYR A 344 4.34 7.20 -18.78
N LEU A 345 5.65 7.38 -19.03
CA LEU A 345 6.39 6.63 -20.06
C LEU A 345 7.44 5.73 -19.40
N PRO A 346 7.09 4.46 -19.06
CA PRO A 346 7.98 3.58 -18.32
C PRO A 346 9.35 3.40 -18.98
N GLY A 347 10.42 3.56 -18.19
CA GLY A 347 11.82 3.38 -18.61
C GLY A 347 12.40 4.46 -19.53
N GLN A 348 11.55 5.34 -20.07
CA GLN A 348 11.97 6.37 -21.00
C GLN A 348 12.52 7.60 -20.28
N ARG A 349 13.50 8.26 -20.89
CA ARG A 349 13.82 9.64 -20.57
C ARG A 349 13.00 10.53 -21.49
N SER A 350 12.21 11.45 -20.95
CA SER A 350 11.23 12.21 -21.72
C SER A 350 11.31 13.70 -21.43
N GLU A 351 11.02 14.52 -22.44
CA GLU A 351 10.85 15.97 -22.32
C GLU A 351 9.54 16.37 -21.62
N LEU A 352 8.61 15.43 -21.41
CA LEU A 352 7.40 15.66 -20.64
C LEU A 352 7.70 15.83 -19.14
N TRP A 353 8.85 15.33 -18.70
CA TRP A 353 9.41 15.56 -17.37
C TRP A 353 10.76 16.25 -17.52
N ARG A 354 10.98 17.32 -16.79
CA ARG A 354 12.15 18.19 -16.95
C ARG A 354 12.77 18.48 -15.61
N GLU A 355 14.04 18.13 -15.45
CA GLU A 355 14.81 18.52 -14.28
C GLU A 355 15.42 19.90 -14.51
N ILE A 356 15.08 20.84 -13.62
CA ILE A 356 15.58 22.21 -13.62
C ILE A 356 16.58 22.34 -12.46
N PRO A 357 17.90 22.31 -12.72
CA PRO A 357 18.89 22.42 -11.67
C PRO A 357 18.81 23.77 -10.95
N VAL A 358 18.86 23.72 -9.62
CA VAL A 358 18.96 24.90 -8.78
C VAL A 358 20.41 25.33 -8.75
N ARG A 359 20.74 26.37 -9.50
CA ARG A 359 22.09 26.95 -9.48
C ARG A 359 22.29 27.73 -8.19
N SER A 360 23.40 27.45 -7.49
CA SER A 360 23.89 28.31 -6.42
C SER A 360 24.21 29.70 -6.96
N ALA A 361 23.82 30.75 -6.22
CA ALA A 361 24.28 32.10 -6.52
C ALA A 361 25.81 32.12 -6.49
N ARG A 362 26.44 32.73 -7.51
CA ARG A 362 27.89 32.96 -7.48
C ARG A 362 28.19 33.80 -6.23
N PRO A 363 29.15 33.40 -5.37
CA PRO A 363 29.62 34.29 -4.31
C PRO A 363 30.30 35.48 -5.00
N GLY A 364 29.68 36.66 -4.98
CA GLY A 364 30.34 37.90 -5.45
C GLY A 364 29.49 38.92 -6.23
N ALA A 365 28.19 38.74 -6.45
CA ALA A 365 27.41 39.71 -7.24
C ALA A 365 26.92 40.95 -6.46
N ASP A 366 26.99 40.95 -5.11
CA ASP A 366 26.49 42.05 -4.26
C ASP A 366 27.58 43.00 -3.73
N ARG A 367 28.73 43.11 -4.41
CA ARG A 367 29.76 44.10 -4.06
C ARG A 367 30.03 45.10 -5.18
N GLU A 368 28.98 45.70 -5.75
CA GLU A 368 29.18 46.81 -6.69
C GLU A 368 28.01 47.81 -6.75
N GLN A 369 27.35 48.09 -5.62
CA GLN A 369 26.40 49.21 -5.52
C GLN A 369 26.67 50.22 -4.40
N ASP A 370 27.72 50.04 -3.58
CA ASP A 370 28.13 51.00 -2.54
C ASP A 370 29.39 51.81 -2.92
N ARG A 371 29.51 52.20 -4.18
CA ARG A 371 30.40 53.29 -4.60
C ARG A 371 29.78 54.07 -5.74
N ILE A 372 29.10 55.16 -5.42
CA ILE A 372 29.24 56.50 -6.02
C ILE A 372 28.62 57.50 -5.04
#